data_AF-A0A964NJC2-F1
#
_entry.id   AF-A0A964NJC2-F1
#
_cell.length_a   1.000
_cell.length_b   1.000
_cell.length_c   1.000
_cell.angle_alpha   90.00
_cell.angle_beta   90.00
_cell.angle_gamma   90.00
#
_symmetry.space_group_name_H-M   'P 1'
#
loop_
_entity.id
_entity.type
_entity.pdbx_description
1 polymer ?
#
loop_
_entity_poly.entity_id
_entity_poly.type
_entity_poly.pdbx_seq_one_letter_code
_entity_poly.pdbx_strand_id
1 'polypeptide(L)'
;MRRGLILAAVLWGCADPVPVTERPPPTAMDFPAEATDGKSDVFGRSLVGVASPYIADPALATPLEDARLRSDHRRRREVAWQTLYKVLEPVPLLGLARGADSAEPIRLPNGEVPKVPRWETWYGVDDFKRMFQHLYEGIGPDGRAVREPFDAEAIDDVFIWNAGAAERSSQWPLDRYLKYVKDLGVCEPDQTPEACAQSIHSKFSGAALGTARIAYSPATVKHLLANYPQVLRCLDALDKVKLVDRPANETNFTACLDAEFPPDAVLVKAQWVRSDINRNLPVWDTDGAALKRRLAAESAAHWGEEGDHKADPGPSDIYTIKLRNGAVFRLAGLHVMTKELRHWQWITLWWSDTPDLDFGADRPARMKTGLDPVWSRYKMCAVSGYLEDDADPSARYGDAPSLAEALKAIASDGPAGPSWCSNPYIEHGRGNARTNCIGCHQHGGSTVAHDLNADGKPDPIDLEKVIDDEAHFPRNGRLQIREVFPADYLYSFNRVDDLVHVVFTETTHFDRADTDRVAPRVHLVLARSGDAEAGATVFAQNCVRCHGDLGQGSDRAPSLAERVPARDDDALLRTLIQGRGGMPDWGNQLDDVQLADLVAFLRSKF
;
A
#
# COMPACT_ATOMS: atom_id res chain seq x y z
N MET A 1 9.84 25.60 65.81
CA MET A 1 9.06 24.65 66.63
C MET A 1 7.58 24.83 66.35
N ARG A 2 6.91 23.75 65.92
CA ARG A 2 5.48 23.40 65.99
C ARG A 2 4.42 24.50 65.79
N ARG A 3 3.48 24.22 64.86
CA ARG A 3 2.03 24.22 65.15
C ARG A 3 1.33 23.23 64.21
N GLY A 4 0.59 22.30 64.82
CA GLY A 4 -0.21 21.28 64.15
C GLY A 4 -1.71 21.52 64.31
N LEU A 5 -2.45 20.92 63.36
CA LEU A 5 -3.86 20.57 63.24
C LEU A 5 -4.90 21.09 64.24
N ILE A 6 -6.05 21.55 63.69
CA ILE A 6 -7.40 21.20 64.16
C ILE A 6 -8.36 20.98 62.96
N LEU A 7 -9.13 19.88 63.06
CA LEU A 7 -10.24 19.40 62.23
C LEU A 7 -11.50 20.31 62.27
N ALA A 8 -12.31 20.27 61.21
CA ALA A 8 -13.75 20.49 61.31
C ALA A 8 -14.50 19.56 60.33
N ALA A 9 -15.50 18.84 60.85
CA ALA A 9 -16.44 18.00 60.10
C ALA A 9 -17.83 18.66 60.10
N VAL A 10 -18.57 18.58 58.99
CA VAL A 10 -20.01 18.84 58.94
C VAL A 10 -20.69 17.83 58.01
N LEU A 11 -21.79 17.27 58.53
CA LEU A 11 -22.64 16.20 57.99
C LEU A 11 -23.46 16.65 56.76
N TRP A 12 -23.69 15.73 55.82
CA TRP A 12 -24.63 15.92 54.71
C TRP A 12 -25.82 14.96 54.83
N GLY A 13 -27.03 15.51 54.70
CA GLY A 13 -28.30 14.79 54.76
C GLY A 13 -28.68 14.15 53.42
N CYS A 14 -29.44 13.06 53.50
CA CYS A 14 -29.89 12.23 52.38
C CYS A 14 -30.95 12.93 51.52
N ALA A 15 -30.86 12.76 50.20
CA ALA A 15 -31.92 12.99 49.22
C ALA A 15 -32.21 11.70 48.44
N ASP A 16 -33.47 11.50 48.06
CA ASP A 16 -34.06 10.27 47.51
C ASP A 16 -33.43 9.75 46.19
N PRO A 17 -33.54 8.43 45.90
CA PRO A 17 -32.92 7.84 44.72
C PRO A 17 -33.66 8.19 43.41
N VAL A 18 -32.90 8.69 42.44
CA VAL A 18 -33.33 8.90 41.04
C VAL A 18 -33.43 7.55 40.31
N PRO A 19 -34.45 7.29 39.46
CA PRO A 19 -34.56 6.05 38.70
C PRO A 19 -33.38 5.88 37.74
N VAL A 20 -32.74 4.71 37.77
CA VAL A 20 -31.68 4.32 36.84
C VAL A 20 -32.32 4.01 35.49
N THR A 21 -32.19 4.91 34.52
CA THR A 21 -32.37 4.56 33.11
C THR A 21 -31.20 3.69 32.67
N GLU A 22 -31.48 2.55 32.04
CA GLU A 22 -30.49 1.63 31.49
C GLU A 22 -29.46 2.39 30.64
N ARG A 23 -28.18 2.15 30.95
CA ARG A 23 -27.04 2.71 30.23
C ARG A 23 -26.93 1.94 28.89
N PRO A 24 -26.83 2.62 27.73
CA PRO A 24 -26.64 1.92 26.45
C PRO A 24 -25.32 1.11 26.47
N PRO A 25 -25.23 0.03 25.65
CA PRO A 25 -24.06 -0.85 25.61
C PRO A 25 -22.79 -0.07 25.25
N PRO A 26 -21.60 -0.57 25.66
CA PRO A 26 -20.37 0.20 25.68
C PRO A 26 -19.95 0.63 24.27
N THR A 27 -19.66 1.92 24.14
CA THR A 27 -19.03 2.55 22.99
C THR A 27 -17.66 1.94 22.73
N ALA A 28 -17.35 1.64 21.47
CA ALA A 28 -16.02 1.27 21.01
C ALA A 28 -14.97 2.26 21.53
N MET A 29 -13.82 1.74 21.98
CA MET A 29 -12.80 2.47 22.73
C MET A 29 -12.29 3.74 22.00
N ASP A 30 -12.23 4.86 22.72
CA ASP A 30 -11.61 6.10 22.25
C ASP A 30 -10.07 5.98 22.22
N PHE A 31 -9.48 6.28 21.05
CA PHE A 31 -8.04 6.36 20.77
C PHE A 31 -7.39 7.65 21.35
N PRO A 32 -6.07 7.69 21.62
CA PRO A 32 -5.47 8.53 22.64
C PRO A 32 -5.66 10.03 22.40
N ALA A 33 -6.29 10.63 23.40
CA ALA A 33 -6.55 12.04 23.55
C ALA A 33 -5.27 12.83 23.86
N GLU A 34 -5.27 14.07 23.37
CA GLU A 34 -4.37 15.18 23.74
C GLU A 34 -2.93 15.14 23.21
N ALA A 35 -2.77 15.25 21.89
CA ALA A 35 -1.65 16.03 21.33
C ALA A 35 -2.23 17.34 20.77
N THR A 36 -1.72 18.47 21.26
CA THR A 36 -2.18 19.84 20.93
C THR A 36 -1.84 20.29 19.51
N ASP A 37 -1.32 19.40 18.66
CA ASP A 37 -0.81 19.67 17.32
C ASP A 37 -1.50 18.85 16.21
N GLY A 38 -2.77 18.50 16.41
CA GLY A 38 -3.74 18.36 15.31
C GLY A 38 -3.46 17.33 14.21
N LYS A 39 -2.57 16.35 14.39
CA LYS A 39 -2.12 15.47 13.30
C LYS A 39 -1.88 14.06 13.78
N SER A 40 -2.65 13.10 13.26
CA SER A 40 -2.31 11.68 13.41
C SER A 40 -2.94 10.88 12.27
N ASP A 41 -2.10 10.14 11.55
CA ASP A 41 -2.46 8.79 11.09
C ASP A 41 -3.02 8.02 12.30
N VAL A 42 -3.93 7.06 12.13
CA VAL A 42 -4.58 6.40 13.29
C VAL A 42 -3.53 5.88 14.29
N PHE A 43 -2.35 5.52 13.78
CA PHE A 43 -1.16 5.25 14.57
C PHE A 43 0.07 5.81 13.87
N GLY A 44 0.49 7.02 14.22
CA GLY A 44 1.76 7.49 13.70
C GLY A 44 2.93 6.63 14.21
N ARG A 45 4.03 6.54 13.45
CA ARG A 45 5.15 5.60 13.69
C ARG A 45 5.70 5.68 15.13
N SER A 46 5.67 6.86 15.74
CA SER A 46 6.06 7.09 17.14
C SER A 46 5.18 6.35 18.16
N LEU A 47 3.89 6.16 17.85
CA LEU A 47 2.92 5.44 18.67
C LEU A 47 3.04 3.92 18.46
N VAL A 48 3.28 3.50 17.22
CA VAL A 48 3.42 2.09 16.83
C VAL A 48 4.74 1.50 17.32
N GLY A 49 5.83 2.26 17.21
CA GLY A 49 7.19 1.79 17.47
C GLY A 49 7.75 0.92 16.34
N VAL A 50 8.71 0.08 16.70
CA VAL A 50 9.25 -0.94 15.80
C VAL A 50 8.15 -1.97 15.52
N ALA A 51 7.95 -2.28 14.24
CA ALA A 51 6.93 -3.21 13.79
C ALA A 51 7.09 -4.61 14.39
N SER A 52 5.99 -5.28 14.74
CA SER A 52 6.01 -6.67 15.18
C SER A 52 6.33 -7.60 13.99
N PRO A 53 7.33 -8.49 14.11
CA PRO A 53 7.76 -9.34 13.01
C PRO A 53 6.70 -10.39 12.68
N TYR A 54 6.67 -10.79 11.42
CA TYR A 54 5.94 -11.96 10.97
C TYR A 54 6.81 -13.21 11.22
N ILE A 55 6.23 -14.26 11.81
CA ILE A 55 6.97 -15.50 12.10
C ILE A 55 6.57 -16.57 11.08
N ALA A 56 7.50 -16.85 10.16
CA ALA A 56 7.28 -17.83 9.10
C ALA A 56 7.24 -19.27 9.64
N ASP A 57 6.44 -20.14 9.01
CA ASP A 57 6.53 -21.59 9.22
C ASP A 57 7.51 -22.21 8.21
N PRO A 58 8.72 -22.63 8.64
CA PRO A 58 9.73 -23.16 7.74
C PRO A 58 9.31 -24.48 7.09
N ALA A 59 8.32 -25.19 7.63
CA ALA A 59 7.82 -26.44 7.03
C ALA A 59 7.06 -26.20 5.71
N LEU A 60 6.59 -24.98 5.47
CA LEU A 60 5.85 -24.63 4.26
C LEU A 60 6.76 -24.36 3.05
N ALA A 61 8.04 -24.01 3.28
CA ALA A 61 9.00 -23.69 2.23
C ALA A 61 9.67 -24.95 1.61
N THR A 62 8.92 -26.03 1.40
CA THR A 62 9.44 -27.27 0.82
C THR A 62 8.81 -27.57 -0.55
N PRO A 63 9.54 -28.16 -1.52
CA PRO A 63 8.96 -28.55 -2.81
C PRO A 63 7.78 -29.51 -2.69
N LEU A 64 7.78 -30.36 -1.66
CA LEU A 64 6.70 -31.30 -1.39
C LEU A 64 5.43 -30.58 -0.96
N GLU A 65 5.53 -29.65 -0.01
CA GLU A 65 4.36 -28.90 0.45
C GLU A 65 3.86 -27.99 -0.68
N ASP A 66 4.73 -27.34 -1.44
CA ASP A 66 4.34 -26.53 -2.61
C ASP A 66 3.51 -27.33 -3.64
N ALA A 67 3.95 -28.55 -3.99
CA ALA A 67 3.19 -29.44 -4.86
C ALA A 67 1.86 -29.90 -4.24
N ARG A 68 1.83 -30.11 -2.93
CA ARG A 68 0.61 -30.47 -2.20
C ARG A 68 -0.40 -29.32 -2.20
N LEU A 69 0.02 -28.08 -1.97
CA LEU A 69 -0.90 -26.93 -1.97
C LEU A 69 -1.51 -26.69 -3.36
N ARG A 70 -0.85 -27.08 -4.44
CA ARG A 70 -1.41 -27.01 -5.80
C ARG A 70 -2.49 -28.06 -6.07
N SER A 71 -2.41 -29.24 -5.47
CA SER A 71 -3.28 -30.40 -5.75
C SER A 71 -4.27 -30.76 -4.63
N ASP A 72 -4.20 -30.05 -3.49
CA ASP A 72 -5.08 -30.21 -2.35
C ASP A 72 -5.64 -28.85 -1.91
N HIS A 73 -6.80 -28.49 -2.47
CA HIS A 73 -7.43 -27.20 -2.19
C HIS A 73 -7.77 -27.02 -0.70
N ARG A 74 -8.13 -28.10 0.01
CA ARG A 74 -8.38 -28.06 1.46
C ARG A 74 -7.13 -27.70 2.23
N ARG A 75 -6.01 -28.39 1.94
CA ARG A 75 -4.74 -28.05 2.57
C ARG A 75 -4.30 -26.61 2.27
N ARG A 76 -4.51 -26.13 1.04
CA ARG A 76 -4.24 -24.72 0.66
C ARG A 76 -5.01 -23.74 1.54
N ARG A 77 -6.32 -23.96 1.73
CA ARG A 77 -7.15 -23.10 2.58
C ARG A 77 -6.77 -23.19 4.05
N GLU A 78 -6.44 -24.37 4.56
CA GLU A 78 -5.95 -24.54 5.93
C GLU A 78 -4.69 -23.71 6.21
N VAL A 79 -3.70 -23.78 5.30
CA VAL A 79 -2.48 -22.98 5.38
C VAL A 79 -2.80 -21.49 5.28
N ALA A 80 -3.69 -21.09 4.36
CA ALA A 80 -4.10 -19.69 4.25
C ALA A 80 -4.74 -19.16 5.55
N TRP A 81 -5.62 -19.94 6.20
CA TRP A 81 -6.15 -19.57 7.51
C TRP A 81 -5.07 -19.51 8.61
N GLN A 82 -3.97 -20.28 8.50
CA GLN A 82 -2.81 -20.19 9.41
C GLN A 82 -2.05 -18.89 9.19
N THR A 83 -1.76 -18.55 7.94
CA THR A 83 -1.13 -17.29 7.54
C THR A 83 -1.96 -16.10 8.02
N LEU A 84 -3.27 -16.10 7.78
CA LEU A 84 -4.16 -15.01 8.23
C LEU A 84 -4.19 -14.85 9.74
N TYR A 85 -4.21 -15.94 10.50
CA TYR A 85 -4.13 -15.85 11.95
C TYR A 85 -2.85 -15.13 12.38
N LYS A 86 -1.70 -15.44 11.78
CA LYS A 86 -0.42 -14.77 12.07
C LYS A 86 -0.45 -13.28 11.66
N VAL A 87 -1.07 -12.93 10.55
CA VAL A 87 -1.15 -11.53 10.08
C VAL A 87 -2.10 -10.69 10.94
N LEU A 88 -3.20 -11.29 11.41
CA LEU A 88 -4.26 -10.61 12.15
C LEU A 88 -4.09 -10.70 13.68
N GLU A 89 -3.11 -11.45 14.16
CA GLU A 89 -2.85 -11.65 15.58
C GLU A 89 -2.72 -10.29 16.31
N PRO A 90 -3.44 -10.09 17.42
CA PRO A 90 -3.41 -8.81 18.14
C PRO A 90 -2.08 -8.62 18.86
N VAL A 91 -1.30 -7.63 18.43
CA VAL A 91 -0.01 -7.24 19.03
C VAL A 91 -0.14 -5.88 19.70
N PRO A 92 0.60 -5.63 20.81
CA PRO A 92 0.59 -4.32 21.47
C PRO A 92 1.19 -3.23 20.58
N LEU A 93 0.72 -1.98 20.75
CA LEU A 93 1.39 -0.79 20.20
C LEU A 93 2.65 -0.47 21.02
N LEU A 94 3.82 -0.75 20.45
CA LEU A 94 5.10 -0.76 21.16
C LEU A 94 5.76 0.63 21.27
N GLY A 95 5.33 1.63 20.51
CA GLY A 95 5.93 2.99 20.50
C GLY A 95 5.74 3.78 21.80
N LEU A 96 4.80 3.33 22.66
CA LEU A 96 4.63 3.85 24.02
C LEU A 96 5.67 3.30 25.02
N ALA A 97 6.57 2.38 24.60
CA ALA A 97 7.79 1.98 25.29
C ALA A 97 9.01 2.48 24.53
N ARG A 98 9.79 3.37 25.13
CA ARG A 98 11.24 3.31 24.87
C ARG A 98 11.78 2.09 25.61
N GLY A 99 12.00 0.98 24.93
CA GLY A 99 12.56 -0.21 25.60
C GLY A 99 12.51 -1.50 24.79
N ALA A 100 13.32 -1.62 23.74
CA ALA A 100 13.71 -2.95 23.25
C ALA A 100 14.73 -3.66 24.17
N ASP A 101 15.13 -3.03 25.29
CA ASP A 101 15.98 -3.63 26.34
C ASP A 101 15.41 -3.53 27.77
N SER A 102 14.23 -2.94 27.99
CA SER A 102 13.65 -2.89 29.34
C SER A 102 12.65 -4.03 29.53
N ALA A 103 12.98 -4.97 30.41
CA ALA A 103 12.07 -5.98 30.93
C ALA A 103 10.90 -5.40 31.77
N GLU A 104 10.60 -4.10 31.64
CA GLU A 104 9.52 -3.45 32.38
C GLU A 104 8.24 -3.30 31.53
N PRO A 105 7.09 -3.80 32.02
CA PRO A 105 5.82 -3.66 31.31
C PRO A 105 5.33 -2.21 31.34
N ILE A 106 5.05 -1.65 30.15
CA ILE A 106 4.43 -0.33 29.96
C ILE A 106 3.06 -0.31 30.64
N ARG A 107 2.83 0.67 31.53
CA ARG A 107 1.51 0.92 32.14
C ARG A 107 0.94 2.22 31.62
N LEU A 108 -0.14 2.13 30.84
CA LEU A 108 -0.97 3.27 30.46
C LEU A 108 -1.92 3.66 31.61
N PRO A 109 -2.56 4.84 31.58
CA PRO A 109 -3.45 5.32 32.66
C PRO A 109 -4.58 4.34 33.04
N ASN A 110 -4.91 3.42 32.13
CA ASN A 110 -5.96 2.40 32.28
C ASN A 110 -5.38 0.98 32.51
N GLY A 111 -4.06 0.83 32.54
CA GLY A 111 -3.34 -0.42 32.84
C GLY A 111 -2.94 -1.29 31.64
N GLU A 112 -3.63 -1.21 30.49
CA GLU A 112 -3.38 -2.09 29.33
C GLU A 112 -2.96 -1.31 28.07
N VAL A 113 -1.94 -1.80 27.36
CA VAL A 113 -1.51 -1.28 26.05
C VAL A 113 -2.51 -1.72 24.99
N PRO A 114 -3.10 -0.81 24.18
CA PRO A 114 -3.96 -1.18 23.08
C PRO A 114 -3.27 -2.16 22.14
N LYS A 115 -4.05 -3.12 21.65
CA LYS A 115 -3.60 -4.08 20.66
C LYS A 115 -4.21 -3.77 19.31
N VAL A 116 -3.44 -4.01 18.26
CA VAL A 116 -3.85 -3.91 16.86
C VAL A 116 -3.49 -5.21 16.13
N PRO A 117 -4.13 -5.54 15.00
CA PRO A 117 -3.64 -6.60 14.13
C PRO A 117 -2.16 -6.39 13.80
N ARG A 118 -1.35 -7.46 13.84
CA ARG A 118 0.11 -7.40 13.62
C ARG A 118 0.50 -6.55 12.41
N TRP A 119 -0.19 -6.75 11.28
CA TRP A 119 0.11 -6.03 10.04
C TRP A 119 -0.05 -4.52 10.13
N GLU A 120 -0.88 -3.99 11.04
CA GLU A 120 -1.01 -2.54 11.23
C GLU A 120 0.22 -1.92 11.88
N THR A 121 1.12 -2.74 12.44
CA THR A 121 2.41 -2.25 12.93
C THR A 121 3.46 -2.10 11.83
N TRP A 122 3.23 -2.71 10.66
CA TRP A 122 4.19 -2.81 9.57
C TRP A 122 4.41 -1.46 8.86
N TYR A 123 5.34 -1.44 7.92
CA TYR A 123 5.84 -0.21 7.32
C TYR A 123 5.06 0.16 6.05
N GLY A 124 4.81 1.45 5.84
CA GLY A 124 4.30 1.97 4.57
C GLY A 124 5.40 2.59 3.71
N VAL A 125 5.04 3.10 2.52
CA VAL A 125 5.96 3.82 1.62
C VAL A 125 6.72 4.95 2.30
N ASP A 126 6.10 5.64 3.25
CA ASP A 126 6.73 6.76 3.93
C ASP A 126 7.79 6.36 4.93
N ASP A 127 7.56 5.25 5.64
CA ASP A 127 8.58 4.64 6.49
C ASP A 127 9.77 4.24 5.62
N PHE A 128 9.51 3.50 4.54
CA PHE A 128 10.55 3.06 3.60
C PHE A 128 11.36 4.24 3.08
N LYS A 129 10.70 5.28 2.58
CA LYS A 129 11.35 6.49 2.06
C LYS A 129 12.25 7.15 3.11
N ARG A 130 11.77 7.33 4.35
CA ARG A 130 12.57 7.95 5.42
C ARG A 130 13.80 7.12 5.76
N MET A 131 13.62 5.82 5.93
CA MET A 131 14.70 4.89 6.25
C MET A 131 15.74 4.87 5.12
N PHE A 132 15.28 4.78 3.86
CA PHE A 132 16.16 4.84 2.71
C PHE A 132 16.95 6.16 2.65
N GLN A 133 16.28 7.32 2.82
CA GLN A 133 16.95 8.62 2.84
C GLN A 133 18.03 8.69 3.92
N HIS A 134 17.73 8.21 5.14
CA HIS A 134 18.67 8.21 6.25
C HIS A 134 19.91 7.35 5.97
N LEU A 135 19.70 6.12 5.49
CA LEU A 135 20.79 5.22 5.12
C LEU A 135 21.62 5.77 3.95
N TYR A 136 20.94 6.28 2.92
CA TYR A 136 21.59 6.77 1.71
C TYR A 136 22.37 8.06 1.96
N GLU A 137 21.89 8.91 2.86
CA GLU A 137 22.66 10.05 3.37
C GLU A 137 23.91 9.59 4.13
N GLY A 138 23.77 8.56 4.97
CA GLY A 138 24.82 8.02 5.85
C GLY A 138 26.04 7.43 5.13
N ILE A 139 25.88 6.83 3.94
CA ILE A 139 27.04 6.29 3.17
C ILE A 139 27.92 7.39 2.55
N GLY A 140 27.50 8.65 2.62
CA GLY A 140 28.27 9.80 2.12
C GLY A 140 28.45 9.84 0.59
N PRO A 141 29.01 10.93 0.05
CA PRO A 141 29.14 11.12 -1.40
C PRO A 141 29.97 10.04 -2.11
N ASP A 142 31.07 9.60 -1.50
CA ASP A 142 31.95 8.59 -2.08
C ASP A 142 31.26 7.22 -2.18
N GLY A 143 30.55 6.81 -1.13
CA GLY A 143 29.75 5.58 -1.13
C GLY A 143 28.56 5.68 -2.10
N ARG A 144 27.87 6.83 -2.15
CA ARG A 144 26.78 7.07 -3.11
C ARG A 144 27.26 7.00 -4.56
N ALA A 145 28.45 7.53 -4.87
CA ALA A 145 29.02 7.52 -6.22
C ALA A 145 29.25 6.11 -6.79
N VAL A 146 29.51 5.13 -5.93
CA VAL A 146 29.69 3.72 -6.32
C VAL A 146 28.49 2.84 -6.01
N ARG A 147 27.39 3.42 -5.53
CA ARG A 147 26.19 2.71 -5.04
C ARG A 147 26.55 1.64 -3.99
N GLU A 148 27.35 2.03 -3.01
CA GLU A 148 27.79 1.17 -1.91
C GLU A 148 26.57 0.53 -1.21
N PRO A 149 26.54 -0.80 -1.01
CA PRO A 149 25.49 -1.45 -0.22
C PRO A 149 25.46 -0.91 1.21
N PHE A 150 24.28 -0.85 1.82
CA PHE A 150 24.18 -0.47 3.23
C PHE A 150 24.74 -1.57 4.12
N ASP A 151 25.42 -1.18 5.18
CA ASP A 151 25.87 -2.11 6.23
C ASP A 151 24.66 -2.74 6.94
N ALA A 152 24.79 -4.01 7.34
CA ALA A 152 23.70 -4.75 7.96
C ALA A 152 23.27 -4.18 9.32
N GLU A 153 24.23 -3.68 10.12
CA GLU A 153 23.97 -3.02 11.39
C GLU A 153 23.24 -1.70 11.17
N ALA A 154 23.66 -0.91 10.17
CA ALA A 154 22.96 0.33 9.79
C ALA A 154 21.50 0.06 9.38
N ILE A 155 21.24 -1.02 8.63
CA ILE A 155 19.87 -1.44 8.27
C ILE A 155 19.07 -1.82 9.52
N ASP A 156 19.66 -2.47 10.52
CA ASP A 156 18.94 -2.81 11.75
C ASP A 156 18.64 -1.56 12.61
N ASP A 157 19.61 -0.65 12.71
CA ASP A 157 19.48 0.61 13.45
C ASP A 157 18.43 1.55 12.85
N VAL A 158 18.25 1.55 11.52
CA VAL A 158 17.31 2.47 10.87
C VAL A 158 15.86 2.22 11.29
N PHE A 159 15.49 0.99 11.64
CA PHE A 159 14.15 0.67 12.13
C PHE A 159 13.89 1.28 13.50
N ILE A 160 14.89 1.24 14.39
CA ILE A 160 14.85 1.88 15.71
C ILE A 160 14.81 3.40 15.56
N TRP A 161 15.66 3.94 14.68
CA TRP A 161 15.66 5.36 14.36
C TRP A 161 14.31 5.82 13.80
N ASN A 162 13.72 5.09 12.86
CA ASN A 162 12.44 5.46 12.25
C ASN A 162 11.29 5.39 13.25
N ALA A 163 11.33 4.46 14.22
CA ALA A 163 10.39 4.42 15.34
C ALA A 163 10.45 5.68 16.23
N GLY A 164 11.63 6.30 16.37
CA GLY A 164 11.84 7.53 17.12
C GLY A 164 11.77 8.82 16.28
N ALA A 165 11.73 8.72 14.95
CA ALA A 165 11.71 9.86 14.05
C ALA A 165 10.33 10.54 14.11
N ALA A 166 10.31 11.85 14.42
CA ALA A 166 9.08 12.63 14.52
C ALA A 166 8.27 12.61 13.21
N GLU A 167 6.95 12.55 13.35
CA GLU A 167 6.00 12.33 12.27
C GLU A 167 5.97 13.44 11.20
N ARG A 168 5.81 13.04 9.94
CA ARG A 168 5.36 13.93 8.86
C ARG A 168 3.84 14.05 8.91
N SER A 169 3.29 15.25 9.14
CA SER A 169 1.89 15.54 8.79
C SER A 169 1.53 17.04 8.67
N SER A 170 2.46 17.93 8.31
CA SER A 170 2.06 19.22 7.69
C SER A 170 1.85 19.10 6.17
N GLN A 171 2.09 17.95 5.53
CA GLN A 171 2.23 17.87 4.07
C GLN A 171 1.49 16.74 3.35
N TRP A 172 0.41 16.18 3.95
CA TRP A 172 -0.51 15.30 3.22
C TRP A 172 -1.97 15.73 3.28
N PRO A 173 -2.32 16.91 2.77
CA PRO A 173 -3.72 17.24 2.54
C PRO A 173 -4.32 16.26 1.53
N LEU A 174 -5.60 15.95 1.70
CA LEU A 174 -6.44 15.21 0.76
C LEU A 174 -6.22 15.68 -0.70
N ASP A 175 -5.96 16.97 -0.89
CA ASP A 175 -5.65 17.59 -2.17
C ASP A 175 -4.41 16.99 -2.85
N ARG A 176 -3.38 16.59 -2.10
CA ARG A 176 -2.18 15.94 -2.63
C ARG A 176 -2.45 14.50 -3.07
N TYR A 177 -3.35 13.80 -2.37
CA TYR A 177 -3.82 12.48 -2.75
C TYR A 177 -4.69 12.55 -4.01
N LEU A 178 -5.63 13.51 -4.08
CA LEU A 178 -6.47 13.76 -5.26
C LEU A 178 -5.64 14.17 -6.48
N LYS A 179 -4.59 14.97 -6.28
CA LYS A 179 -3.60 15.37 -7.28
C LYS A 179 -2.77 14.21 -7.82
N TYR A 180 -2.25 13.36 -6.92
CA TYR A 180 -1.54 12.14 -7.30
C TYR A 180 -2.46 11.20 -8.11
N VAL A 181 -3.73 11.07 -7.71
CA VAL A 181 -4.74 10.32 -8.46
C VAL A 181 -5.04 10.98 -9.82
N LYS A 182 -5.02 12.30 -9.93
CA LYS A 182 -5.24 13.02 -11.20
C LYS A 182 -4.09 12.92 -12.19
N ASP A 183 -2.84 12.82 -11.73
CA ASP A 183 -1.66 12.65 -12.59
C ASP A 183 -1.52 11.22 -13.17
N LEU A 184 -2.33 10.27 -12.71
CA LEU A 184 -2.29 8.85 -13.10
C LEU A 184 -3.24 8.50 -14.27
N GLY A 185 -3.96 9.47 -14.84
CA GLY A 185 -4.87 9.26 -15.97
C GLY A 185 -5.50 10.53 -16.53
N VAL A 186 -6.21 10.41 -17.67
CA VAL A 186 -6.93 11.54 -18.30
C VAL A 186 -8.39 11.52 -17.83
N CYS A 187 -8.86 12.63 -17.26
CA CYS A 187 -10.28 12.84 -16.94
C CYS A 187 -11.10 13.08 -18.22
N GLU A 188 -12.32 12.55 -18.28
CA GLU A 188 -13.25 12.96 -19.34
C GLU A 188 -13.62 14.46 -19.18
N PRO A 189 -13.87 15.20 -20.28
CA PRO A 189 -13.99 16.67 -20.27
C PRO A 189 -15.08 17.24 -19.34
N ASP A 190 -16.06 16.42 -18.96
CA ASP A 190 -17.27 16.83 -18.24
C ASP A 190 -17.35 16.25 -16.81
N GLN A 191 -16.31 15.55 -16.35
CA GLN A 191 -16.25 14.99 -15.00
C GLN A 191 -15.83 16.04 -13.97
N THR A 192 -16.49 16.03 -12.80
CA THR A 192 -16.03 16.80 -11.63
C THR A 192 -14.65 16.30 -11.17
N PRO A 193 -13.80 17.14 -10.54
CA PRO A 193 -12.51 16.71 -10.00
C PRO A 193 -12.62 15.48 -9.08
N GLU A 194 -13.69 15.40 -8.29
CA GLU A 194 -14.01 14.28 -7.41
C GLU A 194 -14.41 13.02 -8.19
N ALA A 195 -15.22 13.14 -9.25
CA ALA A 195 -15.62 12.02 -10.10
C ALA A 195 -14.44 11.52 -10.96
N CYS A 196 -13.58 12.42 -11.43
CA CYS A 196 -12.34 12.04 -12.12
C CYS A 196 -11.38 11.33 -11.17
N ALA A 197 -11.18 11.86 -9.95
CA ALA A 197 -10.34 11.20 -8.97
C ALA A 197 -10.88 9.80 -8.64
N GLN A 198 -12.20 9.64 -8.49
CA GLN A 198 -12.83 8.33 -8.30
C GLN A 198 -12.63 7.38 -9.50
N SER A 199 -12.69 7.90 -10.72
CA SER A 199 -12.49 7.16 -11.97
C SER A 199 -11.04 6.74 -12.23
N ILE A 200 -10.05 7.56 -11.86
CA ILE A 200 -8.63 7.21 -12.03
C ILE A 200 -8.17 6.33 -10.87
N HIS A 201 -8.71 6.57 -9.67
CA HIS A 201 -8.49 5.71 -8.52
C HIS A 201 -9.00 4.27 -8.76
N SER A 202 -10.16 4.10 -9.40
CA SER A 202 -10.69 2.77 -9.74
C SER A 202 -9.85 2.04 -10.79
N LYS A 203 -9.11 2.76 -11.66
CA LYS A 203 -8.14 2.20 -12.61
C LYS A 203 -6.85 1.71 -11.94
N PHE A 204 -6.61 2.10 -10.69
CA PHE A 204 -5.39 1.73 -9.97
C PHE A 204 -5.44 0.32 -9.36
N SER A 205 -6.64 -0.26 -9.28
CA SER A 205 -6.84 -1.53 -8.62
C SER A 205 -7.86 -2.40 -9.32
N GLY A 206 -8.58 -1.88 -10.31
CA GLY A 206 -9.92 -2.37 -10.48
C GLY A 206 -10.77 -2.17 -9.23
N ALA A 207 -10.41 -1.46 -8.15
CA ALA A 207 -11.25 -1.34 -6.95
C ALA A 207 -12.25 -0.20 -7.14
N ALA A 208 -13.51 -0.50 -7.44
CA ALA A 208 -14.56 0.48 -7.24
C ALA A 208 -14.76 0.64 -5.72
N LEU A 209 -14.19 1.75 -5.17
CA LEU A 209 -14.38 2.36 -3.83
C LEU A 209 -13.25 2.15 -2.80
N GLY A 210 -12.41 3.18 -2.53
CA GLY A 210 -11.75 3.35 -1.21
C GLY A 210 -10.23 3.59 -1.17
N THR A 211 -9.68 4.15 -0.07
CA THR A 211 -8.25 4.54 0.06
C THR A 211 -7.33 3.33 0.27
N ALA A 212 -6.98 2.63 -0.82
CA ALA A 212 -6.04 1.51 -0.79
C ALA A 212 -4.70 1.89 -0.11
N ARG A 213 -4.19 1.04 0.78
CA ARG A 213 -2.88 1.17 1.45
C ARG A 213 -2.13 -0.15 1.42
N ILE A 214 -0.81 -0.12 1.22
CA ILE A 214 0.04 -1.31 1.32
C ILE A 214 0.90 -1.21 2.59
N ALA A 215 0.98 -2.32 3.33
CA ALA A 215 1.87 -2.48 4.46
C ALA A 215 2.88 -3.61 4.16
N TYR A 216 4.13 -3.38 4.53
CA TYR A 216 5.27 -4.23 4.23
C TYR A 216 5.89 -4.76 5.53
N SER A 217 6.02 -6.09 5.67
CA SER A 217 6.64 -6.69 6.84
C SER A 217 8.09 -6.19 7.04
N PRO A 218 8.64 -6.26 8.27
CA PRO A 218 10.03 -5.87 8.52
C PRO A 218 11.02 -6.55 7.58
N ALA A 219 10.81 -7.84 7.33
CA ALA A 219 11.65 -8.63 6.43
C ALA A 219 11.57 -8.15 4.98
N THR A 220 10.38 -7.77 4.49
CA THR A 220 10.21 -7.19 3.15
C THR A 220 10.98 -5.89 3.01
N VAL A 221 10.87 -4.98 4.00
CA VAL A 221 11.59 -3.69 3.96
C VAL A 221 13.10 -3.88 4.09
N LYS A 222 13.54 -4.72 5.04
CA LYS A 222 14.97 -5.04 5.23
C LYS A 222 15.59 -5.59 3.95
N HIS A 223 14.91 -6.52 3.29
CA HIS A 223 15.37 -7.12 2.05
C HIS A 223 15.47 -6.08 0.91
N LEU A 224 14.51 -5.17 0.79
CA LEU A 224 14.56 -4.08 -0.19
C LEU A 224 15.71 -3.09 0.07
N LEU A 225 15.91 -2.68 1.32
CA LEU A 225 17.01 -1.78 1.69
C LEU A 225 18.38 -2.43 1.42
N ALA A 226 18.55 -3.70 1.79
CA ALA A 226 19.78 -4.46 1.57
C ALA A 226 20.14 -4.62 0.09
N ASN A 227 19.13 -4.63 -0.79
CA ASN A 227 19.29 -4.84 -2.24
C ASN A 227 19.02 -3.58 -3.06
N TYR A 228 19.08 -2.37 -2.49
CA TYR A 228 18.77 -1.15 -3.23
C TYR A 228 19.62 -0.97 -4.52
N PRO A 229 20.91 -1.33 -4.59
CA PRO A 229 21.69 -1.20 -5.82
C PRO A 229 21.17 -2.12 -6.94
N GLN A 230 20.73 -3.32 -6.58
CA GLN A 230 20.12 -4.30 -7.46
C GLN A 230 18.76 -3.79 -7.94
N VAL A 231 17.94 -3.23 -7.04
CA VAL A 231 16.65 -2.61 -7.37
C VAL A 231 16.82 -1.49 -8.41
N LEU A 232 17.84 -0.63 -8.28
CA LEU A 232 18.13 0.42 -9.25
C LEU A 232 18.46 -0.13 -10.66
N ARG A 233 19.31 -1.17 -10.72
CA ARG A 233 19.70 -1.79 -12.00
C ARG A 233 18.58 -2.60 -12.62
N CYS A 234 17.69 -3.13 -11.79
CA CYS A 234 16.60 -4.00 -12.21
C CYS A 234 15.64 -3.29 -13.17
N LEU A 235 15.29 -2.03 -12.94
CA LEU A 235 14.36 -1.29 -13.81
C LEU A 235 14.78 -1.32 -15.29
N ASP A 236 16.06 -1.03 -15.57
CA ASP A 236 16.62 -1.05 -16.94
C ASP A 236 16.78 -2.47 -17.52
N ALA A 237 16.83 -3.48 -16.64
CA ALA A 237 16.94 -4.89 -17.02
C ALA A 237 15.56 -5.49 -17.35
N LEU A 238 14.52 -5.10 -16.62
CA LEU A 238 13.15 -5.62 -16.77
C LEU A 238 12.54 -5.34 -18.13
N ASP A 239 12.91 -4.22 -18.76
CA ASP A 239 12.49 -3.91 -20.14
C ASP A 239 13.00 -4.91 -21.18
N LYS A 240 13.98 -5.73 -20.81
CA LYS A 240 14.63 -6.70 -21.68
C LYS A 240 14.27 -8.15 -21.30
N VAL A 241 13.62 -8.38 -20.17
CA VAL A 241 13.24 -9.71 -19.69
C VAL A 241 12.03 -10.21 -20.48
N LYS A 242 12.19 -11.32 -21.21
CA LYS A 242 11.14 -11.98 -21.98
C LYS A 242 10.31 -12.92 -21.09
N LEU A 243 9.11 -13.28 -21.55
CA LEU A 243 8.24 -14.22 -20.83
C LEU A 243 8.88 -15.61 -20.68
N VAL A 244 9.73 -16.00 -21.63
CA VAL A 244 10.42 -17.31 -21.70
C VAL A 244 11.75 -17.35 -20.96
N ASP A 245 12.19 -16.23 -20.38
CA ASP A 245 13.44 -16.20 -19.64
C ASP A 245 13.31 -17.05 -18.36
N ARG A 246 14.42 -17.69 -17.98
CA ARG A 246 14.49 -18.61 -16.84
C ARG A 246 15.22 -17.98 -15.65
N PRO A 247 14.93 -18.43 -14.42
CA PRO A 247 15.74 -18.16 -13.24
C PRO A 247 17.24 -18.30 -13.48
N ALA A 248 18.04 -17.48 -12.79
CA ALA A 248 19.49 -17.56 -12.87
C ALA A 248 20.01 -18.95 -12.43
N ASN A 249 19.37 -19.58 -11.43
CA ASN A 249 19.65 -20.95 -11.02
C ASN A 249 18.50 -21.56 -10.19
N GLU A 250 18.58 -22.88 -9.93
CA GLU A 250 17.59 -23.63 -9.14
C GLU A 250 17.56 -23.28 -7.65
N THR A 251 18.42 -22.39 -7.16
CA THR A 251 18.44 -21.93 -5.77
C THR A 251 18.09 -20.45 -5.61
N ASN A 252 17.96 -19.73 -6.72
CA ASN A 252 17.69 -18.31 -6.76
C ASN A 252 16.80 -17.99 -7.95
N PHE A 253 15.49 -17.92 -7.69
CA PHE A 253 14.47 -17.71 -8.71
C PHE A 253 14.29 -16.25 -9.11
N THR A 254 15.04 -15.34 -8.48
CA THR A 254 15.00 -13.92 -8.82
C THR A 254 15.76 -13.59 -10.11
N ALA A 255 15.20 -12.67 -10.89
CA ALA A 255 15.85 -12.10 -12.09
C ALA A 255 16.62 -10.80 -11.79
N CYS A 256 16.32 -10.12 -10.68
CA CYS A 256 16.81 -8.77 -10.40
C CYS A 256 17.64 -8.63 -9.13
N LEU A 257 17.29 -9.36 -8.09
CA LEU A 257 17.94 -9.37 -6.79
C LEU A 257 18.97 -10.50 -6.70
N ASP A 258 19.92 -10.35 -5.79
CA ASP A 258 20.96 -11.36 -5.58
C ASP A 258 20.45 -12.55 -4.75
N ALA A 259 19.32 -12.40 -4.06
CA ALA A 259 18.66 -13.45 -3.30
C ALA A 259 17.13 -13.26 -3.33
N GLU A 260 16.39 -14.36 -3.19
CA GLU A 260 14.94 -14.32 -3.02
C GLU A 260 14.52 -13.64 -1.70
N PHE A 261 13.28 -13.15 -1.66
CA PHE A 261 12.67 -12.71 -0.41
C PHE A 261 12.68 -13.82 0.64
N PRO A 262 13.00 -13.49 1.91
CA PRO A 262 12.98 -14.46 2.98
C PRO A 262 11.54 -14.92 3.29
N PRO A 263 11.36 -16.09 3.93
CA PRO A 263 10.03 -16.65 4.18
C PRO A 263 9.09 -15.79 5.02
N ASP A 264 9.63 -14.85 5.79
CA ASP A 264 8.92 -13.88 6.62
C ASP A 264 8.57 -12.57 5.90
N ALA A 265 8.87 -12.47 4.60
CA ALA A 265 8.40 -11.38 3.76
C ALA A 265 6.89 -11.51 3.51
N VAL A 266 6.15 -10.48 3.90
CA VAL A 266 4.69 -10.42 3.76
C VAL A 266 4.27 -9.01 3.39
N LEU A 267 3.25 -8.94 2.55
CA LEU A 267 2.61 -7.72 2.13
C LEU A 267 1.12 -7.79 2.38
N VAL A 268 0.56 -6.67 2.81
CA VAL A 268 -0.87 -6.51 3.02
C VAL A 268 -1.37 -5.32 2.22
N LYS A 269 -2.31 -5.55 1.30
CA LYS A 269 -3.05 -4.48 0.62
C LYS A 269 -4.44 -4.37 1.24
N ALA A 270 -4.72 -3.25 1.88
CA ALA A 270 -5.97 -3.00 2.59
C ALA A 270 -6.85 -2.01 1.81
N GLN A 271 -8.13 -2.34 1.67
CA GLN A 271 -9.14 -1.51 1.02
C GLN A 271 -10.11 -0.92 2.04
N TRP A 272 -10.04 0.40 2.20
CA TRP A 272 -10.81 1.14 3.21
C TRP A 272 -11.93 1.94 2.58
N VAL A 273 -13.16 1.74 3.08
CA VAL A 273 -14.35 2.47 2.64
C VAL A 273 -14.78 3.47 3.70
N ARG A 274 -14.94 4.73 3.30
CA ARG A 274 -15.40 5.81 4.18
C ARG A 274 -16.90 5.67 4.46
N SER A 275 -17.30 5.79 5.72
CA SER A 275 -18.67 5.52 6.20
C SER A 275 -19.41 6.74 6.76
N ASP A 276 -18.69 7.78 7.21
CA ASP A 276 -19.25 8.98 7.85
C ASP A 276 -20.03 9.93 6.91
N ILE A 277 -20.16 9.57 5.63
CA ILE A 277 -20.84 10.35 4.59
C ILE A 277 -22.16 9.70 4.13
N ASN A 278 -22.82 8.93 5.01
CA ASN A 278 -24.07 8.18 4.75
C ASN A 278 -24.01 7.28 3.51
N ARG A 279 -22.84 6.67 3.25
CA ARG A 279 -22.68 5.71 2.16
C ARG A 279 -22.78 4.29 2.71
N ASN A 280 -23.81 3.56 2.29
CA ASN A 280 -23.88 2.12 2.53
C ASN A 280 -22.77 1.40 1.78
N LEU A 281 -22.27 0.33 2.37
CA LEU A 281 -21.29 -0.56 1.77
C LEU A 281 -21.98 -1.44 0.71
N PRO A 282 -21.54 -1.46 -0.57
CA PRO A 282 -21.97 -2.49 -1.51
C PRO A 282 -21.49 -3.86 -1.04
N VAL A 283 -22.32 -4.87 -1.26
CA VAL A 283 -22.07 -6.25 -0.88
C VAL A 283 -22.28 -7.13 -2.09
N TRP A 284 -21.38 -8.09 -2.32
CA TRP A 284 -21.50 -9.06 -3.41
C TRP A 284 -21.66 -10.46 -2.85
N ASP A 285 -22.64 -11.17 -3.38
CA ASP A 285 -22.89 -12.57 -3.11
C ASP A 285 -21.81 -13.42 -3.80
N THR A 286 -21.26 -14.36 -3.04
CA THR A 286 -20.22 -15.31 -3.49
C THR A 286 -20.68 -16.75 -3.38
N ASP A 287 -21.99 -16.98 -3.26
CA ASP A 287 -22.58 -18.31 -3.31
C ASP A 287 -22.53 -18.90 -4.74
N GLY A 288 -22.77 -20.21 -4.85
CA GLY A 288 -22.69 -20.91 -6.14
C GLY A 288 -23.64 -20.36 -7.21
N ALA A 289 -24.84 -19.90 -6.86
CA ALA A 289 -25.76 -19.32 -7.83
C ALA A 289 -25.29 -17.93 -8.29
N ALA A 290 -24.82 -17.09 -7.37
CA ALA A 290 -24.26 -15.78 -7.69
C ALA A 290 -23.01 -15.89 -8.58
N LEU A 291 -22.08 -16.77 -8.22
CA LEU A 291 -20.86 -17.01 -9.01
C LEU A 291 -21.19 -17.60 -10.38
N LYS A 292 -22.10 -18.56 -10.48
CA LYS A 292 -22.52 -19.12 -11.77
C LYS A 292 -23.08 -18.04 -12.70
N ARG A 293 -23.92 -17.13 -12.18
CA ARG A 293 -24.42 -15.99 -12.95
C ARG A 293 -23.30 -15.04 -13.36
N ARG A 294 -22.40 -14.71 -12.42
CA ARG A 294 -21.33 -13.73 -12.63
C ARG A 294 -20.28 -14.21 -13.62
N LEU A 295 -19.92 -15.49 -13.57
CA LEU A 295 -18.86 -16.09 -14.39
C LEU A 295 -19.35 -16.62 -15.74
N ALA A 296 -20.66 -16.69 -15.98
CA ALA A 296 -21.27 -17.14 -17.24
C ALA A 296 -20.62 -16.48 -18.47
N ALA A 297 -20.52 -17.19 -19.59
CA ALA A 297 -19.78 -16.76 -20.77
C ALA A 297 -20.29 -15.41 -21.34
N GLU A 298 -21.61 -15.20 -21.29
CA GLU A 298 -22.30 -13.99 -21.71
C GLU A 298 -22.16 -12.81 -20.73
N SER A 299 -21.70 -13.06 -19.50
CA SER A 299 -21.48 -12.03 -18.49
C SER A 299 -20.18 -11.28 -18.76
N ALA A 300 -20.18 -9.99 -18.42
CA ALA A 300 -18.98 -9.15 -18.37
C ALA A 300 -18.01 -9.55 -17.24
N ALA A 301 -18.40 -10.47 -16.36
CA ALA A 301 -17.59 -11.03 -15.27
C ALA A 301 -16.83 -9.96 -14.46
N HIS A 302 -17.58 -8.96 -14.00
CA HIS A 302 -17.08 -7.85 -13.21
C HIS A 302 -17.82 -7.78 -11.86
N TRP A 303 -17.23 -7.10 -10.89
CA TRP A 303 -17.85 -6.83 -9.60
C TRP A 303 -18.47 -5.44 -9.63
N GLY A 304 -19.65 -5.33 -10.26
CA GLY A 304 -20.33 -4.04 -10.51
C GLY A 304 -20.39 -3.13 -9.29
N GLU A 305 -20.29 -1.82 -9.51
CA GLU A 305 -20.07 -0.80 -8.45
C GLU A 305 -21.15 -0.77 -7.37
N GLU A 306 -22.36 -1.23 -7.71
CA GLU A 306 -23.51 -1.19 -6.80
C GLU A 306 -23.57 -2.37 -5.81
N GLY A 307 -22.79 -3.43 -6.01
CA GLY A 307 -23.02 -4.68 -5.28
C GLY A 307 -24.28 -5.40 -5.76
N ASP A 308 -24.51 -6.61 -5.24
CA ASP A 308 -25.79 -7.32 -5.36
C ASP A 308 -26.83 -6.71 -4.39
N HIS A 309 -26.37 -6.16 -3.26
CA HIS A 309 -27.15 -5.39 -2.30
C HIS A 309 -26.26 -4.43 -1.49
N LYS A 310 -26.87 -3.69 -0.55
CA LYS A 310 -26.21 -2.72 0.32
C LYS A 310 -26.32 -3.12 1.78
N ALA A 311 -25.29 -2.86 2.56
CA ALA A 311 -25.28 -3.03 4.02
C ALA A 311 -24.69 -1.79 4.73
N ASP A 312 -25.03 -1.61 6.01
CA ASP A 312 -24.45 -0.56 6.85
C ASP A 312 -23.88 -1.16 8.15
N PRO A 313 -22.74 -1.88 8.07
CA PRO A 313 -22.17 -2.55 9.23
C PRO A 313 -21.64 -1.57 10.29
N GLY A 314 -22.00 -1.80 11.55
CA GLY A 314 -21.44 -1.06 12.68
C GLY A 314 -20.01 -1.50 13.00
N PRO A 315 -19.29 -0.77 13.88
CA PRO A 315 -17.93 -1.13 14.30
C PRO A 315 -17.78 -2.51 14.94
N SER A 316 -18.87 -3.11 15.41
CA SER A 316 -18.92 -4.50 15.90
C SER A 316 -19.02 -5.55 14.80
N ASP A 317 -19.35 -5.15 13.57
CA ASP A 317 -19.61 -6.04 12.45
C ASP A 317 -18.55 -5.92 11.35
N ILE A 318 -17.72 -4.89 11.36
CA ILE A 318 -16.63 -4.68 10.40
C ILE A 318 -15.46 -3.99 11.08
N TYR A 319 -14.24 -4.37 10.72
CA TYR A 319 -13.05 -3.72 11.27
C TYR A 319 -13.06 -2.24 10.88
N THR A 320 -13.04 -1.37 11.88
CA THR A 320 -13.32 0.07 11.71
C THR A 320 -12.27 0.90 12.41
N ILE A 321 -11.77 1.92 11.71
CA ILE A 321 -10.89 2.95 12.26
C ILE A 321 -11.61 4.30 12.23
N LYS A 322 -11.40 5.11 13.26
CA LYS A 322 -11.91 6.48 13.35
C LYS A 322 -10.74 7.44 13.48
N LEU A 323 -10.64 8.39 12.57
CA LEU A 323 -9.64 9.45 12.58
C LEU A 323 -10.03 10.55 13.57
N ARG A 324 -9.04 11.31 14.05
CA ARG A 324 -9.26 12.48 14.94
C ARG A 324 -10.16 13.55 14.32
N ASN A 325 -10.15 13.69 12.99
CA ASN A 325 -11.04 14.62 12.29
C ASN A 325 -12.51 14.13 12.22
N GLY A 326 -12.83 12.99 12.84
CA GLY A 326 -14.15 12.40 12.88
C GLY A 326 -14.45 11.46 11.71
N ALA A 327 -13.59 11.37 10.69
CA ALA A 327 -13.80 10.46 9.57
C ALA A 327 -13.71 9.00 10.01
N VAL A 328 -14.59 8.16 9.47
CA VAL A 328 -14.70 6.74 9.85
C VAL A 328 -14.49 5.87 8.63
N PHE A 329 -13.53 4.96 8.70
CA PHE A 329 -13.20 4.03 7.63
C PHE A 329 -13.45 2.58 8.07
N ARG A 330 -14.02 1.80 7.17
CA ARG A 330 -14.32 0.37 7.33
C ARG A 330 -13.41 -0.42 6.41
N LEU A 331 -12.74 -1.46 6.91
CA LEU A 331 -11.90 -2.33 6.10
C LEU A 331 -12.79 -3.31 5.33
N ALA A 332 -12.96 -3.08 4.03
CA ALA A 332 -13.89 -3.87 3.22
C ALA A 332 -13.21 -5.05 2.52
N GLY A 333 -11.97 -4.88 2.09
CA GLY A 333 -11.17 -5.91 1.41
C GLY A 333 -9.71 -5.90 1.89
N LEU A 334 -9.08 -7.07 1.85
CA LEU A 334 -7.67 -7.26 2.23
C LEU A 334 -7.04 -8.30 1.32
N HIS A 335 -5.88 -8.01 0.75
CA HIS A 335 -4.98 -9.03 0.22
C HIS A 335 -3.79 -9.21 1.16
N VAL A 336 -3.37 -10.45 1.34
CA VAL A 336 -2.18 -10.87 2.08
C VAL A 336 -1.34 -11.74 1.16
N MET A 337 -0.14 -11.29 0.82
CA MET A 337 0.81 -12.01 -0.02
C MET A 337 2.04 -12.37 0.82
N THR A 338 2.43 -13.64 0.85
CA THR A 338 3.53 -14.11 1.69
C THR A 338 4.50 -15.01 0.93
N LYS A 339 5.78 -14.96 1.32
CA LYS A 339 6.87 -15.84 0.88
C LYS A 339 7.10 -17.06 1.77
N GLU A 340 6.12 -17.44 2.59
CA GLU A 340 6.21 -18.70 3.34
C GLU A 340 6.36 -19.94 2.46
N LEU A 341 5.88 -19.86 1.23
CA LEU A 341 6.22 -20.84 0.21
C LEU A 341 7.41 -20.33 -0.58
N ARG A 342 8.09 -21.25 -1.28
CA ARG A 342 9.11 -20.86 -2.25
C ARG A 342 8.57 -19.86 -3.28
N HIS A 343 7.31 -20.03 -3.67
CA HIS A 343 6.55 -19.07 -4.48
C HIS A 343 5.66 -18.18 -3.59
N TRP A 344 5.00 -17.18 -4.16
CA TRP A 344 4.09 -16.35 -3.39
C TRP A 344 2.76 -17.07 -3.15
N GLN A 345 2.34 -17.18 -1.89
CA GLN A 345 0.95 -17.49 -1.55
C GLN A 345 0.16 -16.19 -1.46
N TRP A 346 -1.01 -16.18 -2.09
CA TRP A 346 -1.91 -15.04 -2.11
C TRP A 346 -3.21 -15.41 -1.45
N ILE A 347 -3.62 -14.58 -0.51
CA ILE A 347 -4.82 -14.77 0.27
C ILE A 347 -5.62 -13.49 0.17
N THR A 348 -6.90 -13.60 -0.10
CA THR A 348 -7.79 -12.47 -0.14
C THR A 348 -8.91 -12.65 0.87
N LEU A 349 -9.25 -11.55 1.55
CA LEU A 349 -10.36 -11.46 2.49
C LEU A 349 -11.28 -10.34 2.06
N TRP A 350 -12.58 -10.55 2.23
CA TRP A 350 -13.57 -9.52 2.00
C TRP A 350 -14.68 -9.62 3.03
N TRP A 351 -15.21 -8.47 3.41
CA TRP A 351 -16.33 -8.40 4.33
C TRP A 351 -17.60 -8.92 3.67
N SER A 352 -18.42 -9.65 4.43
CA SER A 352 -19.73 -10.12 3.99
C SER A 352 -20.70 -10.18 5.16
N ASP A 353 -21.97 -9.88 4.90
CA ASP A 353 -23.09 -10.05 5.82
C ASP A 353 -23.57 -11.51 5.92
N THR A 354 -23.04 -12.42 5.09
CA THR A 354 -23.25 -13.87 5.15
C THR A 354 -21.93 -14.63 5.42
N PRO A 355 -21.18 -14.28 6.47
CA PRO A 355 -19.77 -14.66 6.59
C PRO A 355 -19.53 -16.14 6.90
N ASP A 356 -20.53 -16.91 7.32
CA ASP A 356 -20.39 -18.34 7.58
C ASP A 356 -20.86 -19.22 6.40
N LEU A 357 -21.15 -18.61 5.24
CA LEU A 357 -21.47 -19.31 4.00
C LEU A 357 -20.29 -19.27 3.02
N ASP A 358 -20.32 -20.18 2.04
CA ASP A 358 -19.38 -20.27 0.92
C ASP A 358 -17.91 -20.18 1.38
N PHE A 359 -17.17 -19.16 0.98
CA PHE A 359 -15.75 -18.92 1.27
C PHE A 359 -15.45 -18.61 2.74
N GLY A 360 -16.46 -18.55 3.61
CA GLY A 360 -16.30 -18.51 5.05
C GLY A 360 -16.79 -19.76 5.80
N ALA A 361 -17.40 -20.73 5.11
CA ALA A 361 -18.02 -21.89 5.73
C ALA A 361 -17.02 -22.85 6.42
N ASP A 362 -15.77 -22.87 5.97
CA ASP A 362 -14.69 -23.69 6.53
C ASP A 362 -13.79 -22.93 7.53
N ARG A 363 -14.21 -21.74 7.98
CA ARG A 363 -13.43 -20.90 8.90
C ARG A 363 -13.09 -21.69 10.19
N PRO A 364 -11.79 -21.84 10.53
CA PRO A 364 -11.39 -22.57 11.73
C PRO A 364 -11.86 -21.90 13.02
N ALA A 365 -12.18 -22.69 14.05
CA ALA A 365 -12.65 -22.21 15.35
C ALA A 365 -11.71 -21.15 15.97
N ARG A 366 -10.39 -21.31 15.83
CA ARG A 366 -9.41 -20.35 16.35
C ARG A 366 -9.53 -18.94 15.74
N MET A 367 -10.05 -18.80 14.52
CA MET A 367 -10.31 -17.48 13.93
C MET A 367 -11.48 -16.78 14.62
N LYS A 368 -12.43 -17.55 15.18
CA LYS A 368 -13.60 -17.04 15.90
C LYS A 368 -13.28 -16.72 17.37
N THR A 369 -12.39 -17.49 17.99
CA THR A 369 -12.11 -17.39 19.44
C THR A 369 -10.78 -16.72 19.78
N GLY A 370 -9.82 -16.68 18.84
CA GLY A 370 -8.46 -16.19 19.07
C GLY A 370 -8.19 -14.78 18.51
N LEU A 371 -9.13 -14.22 17.75
CA LEU A 371 -9.02 -12.88 17.15
C LEU A 371 -10.24 -12.03 17.56
N ASP A 372 -10.19 -10.74 17.26
CA ASP A 372 -11.35 -9.86 17.42
C ASP A 372 -12.58 -10.42 16.67
N PRO A 373 -13.78 -10.43 17.28
CA PRO A 373 -14.99 -10.94 16.65
C PRO A 373 -15.29 -10.40 15.25
N VAL A 374 -14.86 -9.18 14.92
CA VAL A 374 -15.06 -8.61 13.57
C VAL A 374 -14.42 -9.46 12.47
N TRP A 375 -13.31 -10.17 12.76
CA TRP A 375 -12.64 -11.02 11.77
C TRP A 375 -13.46 -12.25 11.39
N SER A 376 -14.45 -12.63 12.21
CA SER A 376 -15.43 -13.67 11.86
C SER A 376 -16.40 -13.24 10.75
N ARG A 377 -16.41 -11.95 10.38
CA ARG A 377 -17.27 -11.36 9.35
C ARG A 377 -16.63 -11.30 7.95
N TYR A 378 -15.42 -11.85 7.80
CA TYR A 378 -14.68 -11.85 6.54
C TYR A 378 -14.60 -13.25 5.93
N LYS A 379 -14.97 -13.37 4.66
CA LYS A 379 -14.74 -14.57 3.84
C LYS A 379 -13.30 -14.58 3.33
N MET A 380 -12.78 -15.76 2.94
CA MET A 380 -11.40 -15.92 2.48
C MET A 380 -11.31 -16.78 1.23
N CYS A 381 -10.44 -16.40 0.31
CA CYS A 381 -9.97 -17.26 -0.78
C CYS A 381 -8.44 -17.22 -0.88
N ALA A 382 -7.81 -18.33 -1.28
CA ALA A 382 -6.36 -18.39 -1.42
C ALA A 382 -5.91 -19.15 -2.68
N VAL A 383 -4.84 -18.64 -3.29
CA VAL A 383 -4.14 -19.26 -4.42
C VAL A 383 -2.63 -19.34 -4.13
N SER A 384 -2.01 -20.43 -4.55
CA SER A 384 -0.56 -20.63 -4.50
C SER A 384 0.04 -20.93 -5.88
N GLY A 385 -0.77 -20.84 -6.94
CA GLY A 385 -0.38 -21.13 -8.31
C GLY A 385 -1.40 -20.64 -9.32
N TYR A 386 -0.97 -20.60 -10.58
CA TYR A 386 -1.72 -20.08 -11.72
C TYR A 386 -2.93 -20.95 -12.08
N LEU A 387 -2.77 -22.27 -11.96
CA LEU A 387 -3.78 -23.28 -12.23
C LEU A 387 -4.16 -24.02 -10.94
N GLU A 388 -5.39 -24.52 -10.91
CA GLU A 388 -5.85 -25.44 -9.88
C GLU A 388 -5.53 -26.88 -10.30
N ASP A 389 -4.58 -27.56 -9.62
CA ASP A 389 -4.23 -28.95 -9.95
C ASP A 389 -5.14 -29.97 -9.24
N ASP A 390 -6.01 -29.51 -8.33
CA ASP A 390 -7.01 -30.34 -7.67
C ASP A 390 -8.20 -30.60 -8.61
N ALA A 391 -8.39 -31.86 -9.02
CA ALA A 391 -9.35 -32.24 -10.06
C ALA A 391 -10.82 -32.05 -9.66
N ASP A 392 -11.13 -32.14 -8.35
CA ASP A 392 -12.46 -31.86 -7.82
C ASP A 392 -12.33 -31.22 -6.42
N PRO A 393 -12.06 -29.91 -6.35
CA PRO A 393 -11.95 -29.21 -5.08
C PRO A 393 -13.25 -29.32 -4.27
N SER A 394 -14.41 -29.38 -4.93
CA SER A 394 -15.71 -29.37 -4.28
C SER A 394 -15.99 -30.65 -3.48
N ALA A 395 -15.54 -31.81 -3.98
CA ALA A 395 -15.69 -33.10 -3.30
C ALA A 395 -14.98 -33.14 -1.94
N ARG A 396 -14.00 -32.26 -1.70
CA ARG A 396 -13.31 -32.17 -0.42
C ARG A 396 -14.15 -31.55 0.68
N TYR A 397 -15.29 -30.91 0.40
CA TYR A 397 -16.06 -30.09 1.34
C TYR A 397 -17.46 -30.64 1.65
N GLY A 398 -17.56 -31.95 1.93
CA GLY A 398 -18.82 -32.57 2.36
C GLY A 398 -19.37 -32.02 3.70
N ASP A 399 -18.49 -31.46 4.53
CA ASP A 399 -18.78 -30.79 5.81
C ASP A 399 -19.11 -29.29 5.63
N ALA A 400 -18.88 -28.70 4.45
CA ALA A 400 -19.14 -27.29 4.14
C ALA A 400 -19.86 -27.17 2.78
N PRO A 401 -21.15 -27.54 2.70
CA PRO A 401 -21.86 -27.68 1.42
C PRO A 401 -22.00 -26.37 0.63
N SER A 402 -22.13 -25.22 1.31
CA SER A 402 -22.19 -23.92 0.62
C SER A 402 -20.86 -23.56 -0.07
N LEU A 403 -19.72 -23.94 0.51
CA LEU A 403 -18.41 -23.82 -0.13
C LEU A 403 -18.27 -24.78 -1.30
N ALA A 404 -18.70 -26.03 -1.14
CA ALA A 404 -18.67 -27.01 -2.23
C ALA A 404 -19.45 -26.51 -3.46
N GLU A 405 -20.66 -25.95 -3.27
CA GLU A 405 -21.46 -25.39 -4.35
C GLU A 405 -20.81 -24.16 -5.00
N ALA A 406 -20.19 -23.27 -4.23
CA ALA A 406 -19.44 -22.14 -4.76
C ALA A 406 -18.23 -22.60 -5.61
N LEU A 407 -17.49 -23.61 -5.14
CA LEU A 407 -16.36 -24.17 -5.88
C LEU A 407 -16.79 -24.87 -7.18
N LYS A 408 -17.92 -25.59 -7.19
CA LYS A 408 -18.50 -26.16 -8.42
C LYS A 408 -18.84 -25.09 -9.45
N ALA A 409 -19.36 -23.95 -9.00
CA ALA A 409 -19.70 -22.84 -9.88
C ALA A 409 -18.47 -22.22 -10.56
N ILE A 410 -17.30 -22.30 -9.92
CA ILE A 410 -16.01 -21.83 -10.46
C ILE A 410 -15.36 -22.86 -11.38
N ALA A 411 -15.49 -24.16 -11.07
CA ALA A 411 -14.81 -25.25 -11.77
C ALA A 411 -15.42 -25.61 -13.15
N SER A 412 -16.25 -24.76 -13.75
CA SER A 412 -17.00 -25.06 -14.97
C SER A 412 -16.15 -25.24 -16.24
N ASP A 413 -14.86 -24.89 -16.21
CA ASP A 413 -13.97 -24.90 -17.40
C ASP A 413 -13.17 -26.20 -17.60
N GLY A 414 -13.52 -27.28 -16.88
CA GLY A 414 -12.93 -28.62 -17.03
C GLY A 414 -11.78 -28.95 -16.05
N PRO A 415 -11.08 -30.10 -16.22
CA PRO A 415 -9.92 -30.48 -15.41
C PRO A 415 -8.82 -29.42 -15.50
N ALA A 416 -8.17 -29.10 -14.37
CA ALA A 416 -7.29 -27.95 -14.24
C ALA A 416 -8.02 -26.59 -14.47
N GLY A 417 -9.16 -26.43 -13.78
CA GLY A 417 -9.99 -25.24 -13.84
C GLY A 417 -9.34 -23.98 -13.25
N PRO A 418 -10.07 -22.86 -13.20
CA PRO A 418 -9.60 -21.64 -12.55
C PRO A 418 -9.27 -21.91 -11.08
N SER A 419 -8.04 -21.60 -10.63
CA SER A 419 -7.92 -21.17 -9.25
C SER A 419 -8.53 -19.76 -9.24
N TRP A 420 -9.75 -19.61 -8.74
CA TRP A 420 -10.44 -18.32 -8.67
C TRP A 420 -10.22 -17.76 -7.28
N CYS A 421 -9.82 -16.49 -7.14
CA CYS A 421 -9.80 -15.78 -5.87
C CYS A 421 -9.81 -14.25 -6.08
N SER A 422 -10.71 -13.77 -6.93
CA SER A 422 -10.93 -12.32 -7.04
C SER A 422 -11.69 -11.79 -5.82
N ASN A 423 -11.20 -10.71 -5.25
CA ASN A 423 -11.80 -9.91 -4.21
C ASN A 423 -12.83 -8.90 -4.77
N PRO A 424 -14.11 -8.99 -4.36
CA PRO A 424 -15.17 -8.12 -4.84
C PRO A 424 -15.00 -6.63 -4.54
N TYR A 425 -14.17 -6.27 -3.57
CA TYR A 425 -13.90 -4.88 -3.17
C TYR A 425 -12.59 -4.35 -3.72
N ILE A 426 -11.75 -5.22 -4.31
CA ILE A 426 -10.42 -4.81 -4.81
C ILE A 426 -10.37 -4.93 -6.32
N GLU A 427 -11.00 -5.90 -6.98
CA GLU A 427 -11.02 -5.99 -8.43
C GLU A 427 -12.45 -5.91 -8.98
N HIS A 428 -12.74 -5.00 -9.90
CA HIS A 428 -14.07 -4.65 -10.40
C HIS A 428 -14.05 -4.31 -11.89
N GLY A 429 -12.86 -4.19 -12.50
CA GLY A 429 -12.67 -4.18 -13.94
C GLY A 429 -13.39 -5.33 -14.64
N ARG A 430 -13.67 -5.14 -15.94
CA ARG A 430 -14.32 -6.16 -16.77
C ARG A 430 -13.48 -7.43 -16.76
N GLY A 431 -14.10 -8.60 -16.66
CA GLY A 431 -13.42 -9.88 -16.64
C GLY A 431 -12.62 -10.20 -15.36
N ASN A 432 -12.44 -9.25 -14.43
CA ASN A 432 -11.69 -9.48 -13.19
C ASN A 432 -12.31 -10.56 -12.31
N ALA A 433 -13.63 -10.73 -12.34
CA ALA A 433 -14.27 -11.79 -11.55
C ALA A 433 -13.83 -13.19 -12.01
N ARG A 434 -13.20 -13.37 -13.18
CA ARG A 434 -12.68 -14.66 -13.63
C ARG A 434 -11.23 -14.91 -13.19
N THR A 435 -10.53 -13.94 -12.61
CA THR A 435 -9.08 -14.03 -12.40
C THR A 435 -8.71 -14.63 -11.04
N ASN A 436 -7.45 -15.04 -10.92
CA ASN A 436 -6.75 -15.11 -9.64
C ASN A 436 -5.69 -14.02 -9.63
N CYS A 437 -5.45 -13.41 -8.48
CA CYS A 437 -4.48 -12.34 -8.32
C CYS A 437 -3.14 -12.63 -9.04
N ILE A 438 -2.68 -13.89 -8.97
CA ILE A 438 -1.44 -14.37 -9.60
C ILE A 438 -1.45 -14.21 -11.14
N GLY A 439 -2.50 -14.64 -11.83
CA GLY A 439 -2.57 -14.67 -13.30
C GLY A 439 -2.50 -13.29 -13.94
N CYS A 440 -3.07 -12.27 -13.29
CA CYS A 440 -2.93 -10.89 -13.73
C CYS A 440 -1.58 -10.28 -13.31
N HIS A 441 -1.20 -10.45 -12.04
CA HIS A 441 -0.04 -9.75 -11.51
C HIS A 441 1.30 -10.31 -11.98
N GLN A 442 1.36 -11.53 -12.55
CA GLN A 442 2.59 -12.04 -13.18
C GLN A 442 3.12 -11.24 -14.35
N HIS A 443 2.24 -10.46 -14.95
CA HIS A 443 2.57 -9.54 -16.02
C HIS A 443 2.82 -8.11 -15.49
N GLY A 444 2.60 -7.86 -14.19
CA GLY A 444 2.84 -6.57 -13.54
C GLY A 444 4.31 -6.15 -13.58
N GLY A 445 4.57 -4.89 -13.96
CA GLY A 445 5.91 -4.27 -13.99
C GLY A 445 6.80 -4.70 -15.15
N SER A 446 6.30 -5.56 -16.01
CA SER A 446 7.03 -6.06 -17.16
C SER A 446 6.52 -5.31 -18.41
N THR A 447 7.39 -4.76 -19.24
CA THR A 447 7.01 -4.12 -20.52
C THR A 447 6.92 -5.14 -21.65
N VAL A 448 6.67 -6.42 -21.35
CA VAL A 448 7.22 -7.51 -22.15
C VAL A 448 6.58 -7.64 -23.53
N ALA A 449 7.36 -7.18 -24.50
CA ALA A 449 7.76 -7.86 -25.75
C ALA A 449 6.69 -8.17 -26.80
N HIS A 450 5.44 -7.78 -26.58
CA HIS A 450 4.44 -7.80 -27.65
C HIS A 450 4.28 -6.40 -28.22
N ASP A 451 4.50 -6.33 -29.52
CA ASP A 451 4.05 -5.26 -30.36
C ASP A 451 2.58 -5.53 -30.68
N LEU A 452 1.70 -5.17 -29.75
CA LEU A 452 0.26 -5.47 -29.80
C LEU A 452 -0.43 -4.67 -30.90
N ASN A 453 0.21 -3.59 -31.37
CA ASN A 453 -0.28 -2.72 -32.42
C ASN A 453 0.43 -2.94 -33.78
N ALA A 454 1.43 -3.83 -33.83
CA ALA A 454 2.26 -4.15 -35.00
C ALA A 454 3.12 -2.97 -35.55
N ASP A 455 3.52 -1.99 -34.73
CA ASP A 455 4.34 -0.82 -35.09
C ASP A 455 5.87 -1.05 -35.03
N GLY A 456 6.29 -2.25 -34.67
CA GLY A 456 7.68 -2.67 -34.49
C GLY A 456 8.27 -2.34 -33.12
N LYS A 457 7.48 -1.86 -32.16
CA LYS A 457 7.91 -1.51 -30.80
C LYS A 457 7.11 -2.28 -29.75
N PRO A 458 7.74 -2.71 -28.64
CA PRO A 458 7.00 -3.26 -27.51
C PRO A 458 6.03 -2.25 -26.90
N ASP A 459 4.78 -2.64 -26.69
CA ASP A 459 3.80 -1.84 -25.96
C ASP A 459 3.98 -2.02 -24.44
N PRO A 460 3.82 -0.96 -23.62
CA PRO A 460 3.75 -1.10 -22.16
C PRO A 460 2.51 -1.93 -21.77
N ILE A 461 2.63 -2.77 -20.74
CA ILE A 461 1.53 -3.64 -20.30
C ILE A 461 0.38 -2.81 -19.72
N ASP A 462 -0.77 -2.93 -20.38
CA ASP A 462 -2.08 -2.58 -19.87
C ASP A 462 -2.69 -3.83 -19.21
N LEU A 463 -3.03 -3.76 -17.92
CA LEU A 463 -3.58 -4.91 -17.19
C LEU A 463 -4.94 -5.32 -17.73
N GLU A 464 -5.71 -4.37 -18.29
CA GLU A 464 -6.98 -4.68 -18.95
C GLU A 464 -6.74 -5.53 -20.21
N LYS A 465 -5.61 -5.36 -20.91
CA LYS A 465 -5.24 -6.24 -22.03
C LYS A 465 -4.90 -7.66 -21.59
N VAL A 466 -4.38 -7.88 -20.38
CA VAL A 466 -4.18 -9.25 -19.85
C VAL A 466 -5.52 -9.99 -19.73
N ILE A 467 -6.60 -9.26 -19.53
CA ILE A 467 -7.95 -9.80 -19.34
C ILE A 467 -8.69 -9.91 -20.68
N ASP A 468 -8.54 -8.92 -21.56
CA ASP A 468 -9.29 -8.80 -22.82
C ASP A 468 -8.58 -9.41 -24.05
N ASP A 469 -7.28 -9.72 -23.98
CA ASP A 469 -6.49 -10.31 -25.10
C ASP A 469 -6.23 -11.82 -24.89
N GLU A 470 -7.24 -12.63 -25.16
CA GLU A 470 -7.17 -14.10 -25.05
C GLU A 470 -6.11 -14.73 -25.98
N ALA A 471 -5.71 -14.04 -27.05
CA ALA A 471 -4.71 -14.56 -27.99
C ALA A 471 -3.30 -14.55 -27.39
N HIS A 472 -2.95 -13.51 -26.64
CA HIS A 472 -1.65 -13.37 -25.97
C HIS A 472 -1.67 -13.81 -24.50
N PHE A 473 -2.82 -13.66 -23.83
CA PHE A 473 -3.01 -13.98 -22.42
C PHE A 473 -4.19 -14.94 -22.21
N PRO A 474 -4.08 -16.19 -22.70
CA PRO A 474 -5.17 -17.16 -22.61
C PRO A 474 -5.63 -17.41 -21.17
N ARG A 475 -6.95 -17.53 -21.01
CA ARG A 475 -7.65 -17.62 -19.71
C ARG A 475 -7.32 -16.44 -18.78
N ASN A 476 -7.35 -15.21 -19.31
CA ASN A 476 -7.03 -13.98 -18.57
C ASN A 476 -5.61 -14.02 -17.94
N GLY A 477 -4.62 -14.47 -18.71
CA GLY A 477 -3.22 -14.57 -18.27
C GLY A 477 -2.85 -15.79 -17.44
N ARG A 478 -3.80 -16.69 -17.11
CA ARG A 478 -3.52 -17.86 -16.26
C ARG A 478 -2.68 -18.95 -16.91
N LEU A 479 -2.73 -19.09 -18.24
CA LEU A 479 -1.94 -20.10 -18.97
C LEU A 479 -0.58 -19.56 -19.45
N GLN A 480 -0.36 -18.25 -19.41
CA GLN A 480 0.89 -17.63 -19.83
C GLN A 480 1.82 -17.46 -18.62
N ILE A 481 2.46 -18.54 -18.19
CA ILE A 481 3.30 -18.54 -16.98
C ILE A 481 4.71 -18.05 -17.31
N ARG A 482 5.17 -17.00 -16.62
CA ARG A 482 6.59 -16.62 -16.63
C ARG A 482 7.39 -17.53 -15.71
N GLU A 483 8.52 -18.06 -16.18
CA GLU A 483 9.39 -18.89 -15.32
C GLU A 483 10.17 -18.06 -14.29
N VAL A 484 10.43 -16.77 -14.56
CA VAL A 484 11.15 -15.82 -13.67
C VAL A 484 10.25 -15.07 -12.67
N PHE A 485 8.95 -14.97 -12.92
CA PHE A 485 8.03 -14.24 -12.03
C PHE A 485 7.74 -14.89 -10.66
N PRO A 486 7.69 -16.23 -10.50
CA PRO A 486 7.17 -16.86 -9.30
C PRO A 486 7.88 -16.53 -7.98
N ALA A 487 9.11 -15.97 -8.00
CA ALA A 487 9.85 -15.61 -6.79
C ALA A 487 9.86 -14.11 -6.46
N ASP A 488 9.58 -13.25 -7.45
CA ASP A 488 9.84 -11.81 -7.38
C ASP A 488 8.58 -10.98 -7.62
N TYR A 489 7.51 -11.27 -6.88
CA TYR A 489 6.25 -10.51 -6.93
C TYR A 489 6.40 -8.99 -6.70
N LEU A 490 7.62 -8.51 -6.41
CA LEU A 490 7.96 -7.10 -6.35
C LEU A 490 7.61 -6.28 -7.59
N TYR A 491 7.50 -6.88 -8.77
CA TYR A 491 7.34 -6.08 -9.99
C TYR A 491 5.98 -5.39 -10.12
N SER A 492 4.99 -5.79 -9.31
CA SER A 492 3.76 -5.03 -9.16
C SER A 492 3.91 -3.72 -8.39
N PHE A 493 5.06 -3.45 -7.74
CA PHE A 493 5.28 -2.20 -6.99
C PHE A 493 5.39 -0.95 -7.83
N ASN A 494 5.69 -1.05 -9.13
CA ASN A 494 5.54 0.09 -10.06
C ASN A 494 4.09 0.60 -10.12
N ARG A 495 3.15 -0.04 -9.39
CA ARG A 495 1.80 0.43 -9.16
C ARG A 495 1.49 0.43 -7.65
N VAL A 496 1.06 1.58 -7.15
CA VAL A 496 0.39 1.95 -5.88
C VAL A 496 1.36 2.78 -5.03
N ASP A 497 2.26 2.11 -4.32
CA ASP A 497 3.18 2.73 -3.37
C ASP A 497 4.59 2.96 -3.98
N ASP A 498 4.90 2.32 -5.11
CA ASP A 498 6.10 2.54 -5.94
C ASP A 498 7.42 2.74 -5.18
N LEU A 499 7.73 1.78 -4.30
CA LEU A 499 8.98 1.77 -3.52
C LEU A 499 10.21 1.80 -4.43
N VAL A 500 10.13 1.21 -5.63
CA VAL A 500 11.23 1.19 -6.60
C VAL A 500 11.46 2.59 -7.15
N HIS A 501 10.41 3.31 -7.56
CA HIS A 501 10.53 4.71 -7.96
C HIS A 501 10.94 5.62 -6.81
N VAL A 502 10.59 5.31 -5.55
CA VAL A 502 11.12 6.01 -4.38
C VAL A 502 12.64 5.88 -4.31
N VAL A 503 13.19 4.66 -4.42
CA VAL A 503 14.66 4.45 -4.45
C VAL A 503 15.27 5.29 -5.58
N PHE A 504 14.74 5.17 -6.81
CA PHE A 504 15.25 5.91 -7.97
C PHE A 504 15.21 7.44 -7.81
N THR A 505 14.09 7.97 -7.30
CA THR A 505 13.90 9.42 -7.13
C THR A 505 14.86 9.97 -6.08
N GLU A 506 15.01 9.27 -4.96
CA GLU A 506 15.89 9.70 -3.88
C GLU A 506 17.37 9.58 -4.28
N THR A 507 17.77 8.50 -4.97
CA THR A 507 19.16 8.38 -5.46
C THR A 507 19.50 9.49 -6.45
N THR A 508 18.60 9.77 -7.39
CA THR A 508 18.76 10.87 -8.35
C THR A 508 18.85 12.23 -7.64
N HIS A 509 18.11 12.40 -6.54
CA HIS A 509 18.19 13.63 -5.75
C HIS A 509 19.57 13.82 -5.12
N PHE A 510 20.12 12.78 -4.49
CA PHE A 510 21.44 12.83 -3.87
C PHE A 510 22.58 12.92 -4.89
N ASP A 511 22.49 12.27 -6.05
CA ASP A 511 23.51 12.41 -7.12
C ASP A 511 23.69 13.87 -7.56
N ARG A 512 22.56 14.58 -7.66
CA ARG A 512 22.55 16.01 -8.00
C ARG A 512 23.13 16.87 -6.87
N ALA A 513 22.93 16.45 -5.61
CA ALA A 513 23.49 17.12 -4.45
C ALA A 513 25.01 16.92 -4.36
N ASP A 514 25.49 15.68 -4.52
CA ASP A 514 26.90 15.29 -4.33
C ASP A 514 27.83 15.83 -5.40
N THR A 515 27.34 15.88 -6.64
CA THR A 515 28.15 16.38 -7.73
C THR A 515 28.36 17.90 -7.66
N ASP A 516 27.54 18.60 -6.85
CA ASP A 516 27.43 20.05 -6.66
C ASP A 516 27.93 20.91 -7.84
N ARG A 517 27.63 20.47 -9.07
CA ARG A 517 28.13 21.12 -10.30
C ARG A 517 27.54 22.50 -10.48
N VAL A 518 26.50 22.80 -9.70
CA VAL A 518 25.74 24.04 -9.78
C VAL A 518 26.17 25.04 -8.73
N ALA A 519 26.81 24.67 -7.61
CA ALA A 519 27.24 25.64 -6.59
C ALA A 519 28.01 26.85 -7.16
N PRO A 520 29.01 26.67 -8.04
CA PRO A 520 29.71 27.81 -8.62
C PRO A 520 28.77 28.74 -9.37
N ARG A 521 27.81 28.18 -10.10
CA ARG A 521 26.81 28.94 -10.86
C ARG A 521 25.75 29.57 -9.98
N VAL A 522 25.25 28.86 -8.97
CA VAL A 522 24.31 29.38 -7.96
C VAL A 522 24.93 30.60 -7.28
N HIS A 523 26.20 30.51 -6.88
CA HIS A 523 26.92 31.65 -6.32
C HIS A 523 27.02 32.84 -7.28
N LEU A 524 27.33 32.57 -8.57
CA LEU A 524 27.36 33.62 -9.60
C LEU A 524 25.99 34.27 -9.83
N VAL A 525 24.91 33.50 -9.78
CA VAL A 525 23.54 34.01 -9.94
C VAL A 525 23.12 34.81 -8.71
N LEU A 526 23.36 34.31 -7.49
CA LEU A 526 23.05 35.01 -6.24
C LEU A 526 23.83 36.33 -6.07
N ALA A 527 25.02 36.43 -6.68
CA ALA A 527 25.80 37.66 -6.68
C ALA A 527 25.25 38.74 -7.64
N ARG A 528 24.26 38.42 -8.46
CA ARG A 528 23.62 39.38 -9.39
C ARG A 528 22.41 40.02 -8.73
N SER A 529 22.15 41.28 -9.10
CA SER A 529 20.86 41.93 -8.83
C SER A 529 19.85 41.43 -9.86
N GLY A 530 18.75 40.83 -9.41
CA GLY A 530 17.64 40.44 -10.28
C GLY A 530 16.61 41.56 -10.46
N ASP A 531 15.94 41.56 -11.61
CA ASP A 531 14.79 42.40 -11.94
C ASP A 531 13.50 41.58 -11.92
N ALA A 532 12.60 41.92 -11.00
CA ALA A 532 11.33 41.21 -10.82
C ALA A 532 10.38 41.35 -12.02
N GLU A 533 10.43 42.45 -12.79
CA GLU A 533 9.59 42.62 -13.98
C GLU A 533 10.08 41.72 -15.12
N ALA A 534 11.41 41.65 -15.32
CA ALA A 534 12.02 40.71 -16.25
C ALA A 534 11.74 39.26 -15.85
N GLY A 535 11.84 38.95 -14.54
CA GLY A 535 11.55 37.64 -13.97
C GLY A 535 10.09 37.21 -14.16
N ALA A 536 9.14 38.15 -14.11
CA ALA A 536 7.74 37.87 -14.40
C ALA A 536 7.55 37.35 -15.84
N THR A 537 8.32 37.88 -16.79
CA THR A 537 8.29 37.44 -18.20
C THR A 537 8.83 36.02 -18.34
N VAL A 538 9.96 35.71 -17.69
CA VAL A 538 10.53 34.35 -17.65
C VAL A 538 9.55 33.37 -17.03
N PHE A 539 8.91 33.75 -15.92
CA PHE A 539 7.90 32.94 -15.23
C PHE A 539 6.69 32.66 -16.12
N ALA A 540 6.16 33.68 -16.80
CA ALA A 540 5.02 33.57 -17.71
C ALA A 540 5.27 32.61 -18.87
N GLN A 541 6.48 32.64 -19.44
CA GLN A 541 6.85 31.80 -20.58
C GLN A 541 7.11 30.34 -20.20
N ASN A 542 7.71 30.10 -19.04
CA ASN A 542 8.31 28.80 -18.72
C ASN A 542 7.62 28.06 -17.56
N CYS A 543 7.11 28.80 -16.57
CA CYS A 543 6.70 28.22 -15.29
C CYS A 543 5.18 28.16 -15.11
N VAL A 544 4.43 29.12 -15.67
CA VAL A 544 2.97 29.23 -15.53
C VAL A 544 2.24 27.97 -15.98
N ARG A 545 2.73 27.29 -17.02
CA ARG A 545 2.13 26.05 -17.52
C ARG A 545 2.00 24.96 -16.44
N CYS A 546 2.86 24.97 -15.43
CA CYS A 546 2.85 23.99 -14.35
C CYS A 546 2.48 24.62 -13.00
N HIS A 547 2.92 25.84 -12.71
CA HIS A 547 2.71 26.49 -11.41
C HIS A 547 1.49 27.42 -11.36
N GLY A 548 0.82 27.67 -12.48
CA GLY A 548 -0.27 28.64 -12.57
C GLY A 548 0.23 30.08 -12.62
N ASP A 549 -0.61 30.96 -13.15
CA ASP A 549 -0.37 32.39 -13.31
C ASP A 549 -0.23 33.14 -11.97
N LEU A 550 -0.92 32.65 -10.94
CA LEU A 550 -0.85 33.14 -9.56
C LEU A 550 0.04 32.27 -8.67
N GLY A 551 0.86 31.37 -9.25
CA GLY A 551 1.71 30.46 -8.47
C GLY A 551 0.92 29.50 -7.56
N GLN A 552 -0.38 29.33 -7.80
CA GLN A 552 -1.29 28.50 -7.02
C GLN A 552 -0.95 27.00 -7.08
N GLY A 553 -0.10 26.59 -8.02
CA GLY A 553 0.25 25.20 -8.28
C GLY A 553 -0.78 24.49 -9.16
N SER A 554 -0.41 23.30 -9.64
CA SER A 554 -1.29 22.37 -10.37
C SER A 554 -0.88 20.95 -10.04
N ASP A 555 -1.45 19.92 -10.67
CA ASP A 555 -1.03 18.55 -10.36
C ASP A 555 0.43 18.25 -10.69
N ARG A 556 0.97 18.96 -11.69
CA ARG A 556 2.36 18.82 -12.12
C ARG A 556 3.36 19.60 -11.28
N ALA A 557 2.94 20.55 -10.44
CA ALA A 557 3.87 21.38 -9.67
C ALA A 557 3.27 21.96 -8.36
N PRO A 558 4.08 22.16 -7.30
CA PRO A 558 3.57 22.67 -6.03
C PRO A 558 3.15 24.14 -6.10
N SER A 559 2.30 24.56 -5.16
CA SER A 559 2.01 25.98 -4.90
C SER A 559 3.29 26.72 -4.54
N LEU A 560 3.60 27.78 -5.28
CA LEU A 560 4.76 28.62 -5.03
C LEU A 560 4.54 29.53 -3.83
N ALA A 561 3.30 29.96 -3.57
CA ALA A 561 2.94 30.71 -2.36
C ALA A 561 3.27 29.95 -1.06
N GLU A 562 3.28 28.62 -1.08
CA GLU A 562 3.69 27.80 0.06
C GLU A 562 5.17 27.45 0.06
N ARG A 563 5.74 27.23 -1.14
CA ARG A 563 7.08 26.64 -1.30
C ARG A 563 8.20 27.66 -1.36
N VAL A 564 7.94 28.86 -1.88
CA VAL A 564 8.92 29.94 -1.97
C VAL A 564 9.28 30.42 -0.56
N PRO A 565 8.33 30.80 0.33
CA PRO A 565 8.67 31.26 1.68
C PRO A 565 9.41 30.23 2.55
N ALA A 566 9.23 28.93 2.28
CA ALA A 566 9.83 27.83 3.03
C ALA A 566 11.26 27.44 2.57
N ARG A 567 11.86 28.19 1.63
CA ARG A 567 13.19 27.92 1.08
C ARG A 567 14.00 29.20 0.99
N ASP A 568 15.32 29.12 1.08
CA ASP A 568 16.24 30.21 0.77
C ASP A 568 16.55 30.27 -0.74
N ASP A 569 17.26 31.32 -1.17
CA ASP A 569 17.54 31.58 -2.59
C ASP A 569 18.47 30.53 -3.21
N ASP A 570 19.41 30.00 -2.42
CA ASP A 570 20.28 28.90 -2.83
C ASP A 570 19.46 27.65 -3.17
N ALA A 571 18.55 27.24 -2.27
CA ALA A 571 17.69 26.09 -2.49
C ALA A 571 16.71 26.29 -3.66
N LEU A 572 16.21 27.52 -3.87
CA LEU A 572 15.38 27.85 -5.04
C LEU A 572 16.19 27.75 -6.33
N LEU A 573 17.40 28.32 -6.39
CA LEU A 573 18.24 28.28 -7.57
C LEU A 573 18.71 26.87 -7.89
N ARG A 574 19.11 26.09 -6.90
CA ARG A 574 19.44 24.67 -7.11
C ARG A 574 18.25 23.92 -7.71
N THR A 575 17.03 24.18 -7.22
CA THR A 575 15.81 23.59 -7.78
C THR A 575 15.56 24.02 -9.22
N LEU A 576 15.75 25.30 -9.55
CA LEU A 576 15.59 25.83 -10.91
C LEU A 576 16.63 25.25 -11.86
N ILE A 577 17.90 25.30 -11.48
CA ILE A 577 19.02 24.86 -12.31
C ILE A 577 18.97 23.35 -12.52
N GLN A 578 18.71 22.55 -11.49
CA GLN A 578 18.81 21.09 -11.60
C GLN A 578 17.49 20.39 -11.90
N GLY A 579 16.36 21.10 -11.81
CA GLY A 579 15.03 20.51 -11.78
C GLY A 579 14.81 19.62 -10.54
N ARG A 580 13.55 19.24 -10.28
CA ARG A 580 13.20 18.34 -9.18
C ARG A 580 11.92 17.57 -9.47
N GLY A 581 11.98 16.24 -9.34
CA GLY A 581 10.86 15.37 -9.73
C GLY A 581 10.52 15.56 -11.22
N GLY A 582 9.27 15.93 -11.53
CA GLY A 582 8.82 16.25 -12.89
C GLY A 582 9.15 17.66 -13.40
N MET A 583 9.78 18.52 -12.58
CA MET A 583 10.19 19.86 -13.02
C MET A 583 11.48 19.78 -13.87
N PRO A 584 11.50 20.35 -15.09
CA PRO A 584 12.69 20.35 -15.95
C PRO A 584 13.91 21.02 -15.33
N ASP A 585 15.10 20.61 -15.79
CA ASP A 585 16.35 21.33 -15.59
C ASP A 585 16.35 22.60 -16.48
N TRP A 586 16.39 23.78 -15.84
CA TRP A 586 16.46 25.07 -16.52
C TRP A 586 17.89 25.60 -16.64
N GLY A 587 18.88 24.91 -16.09
CA GLY A 587 20.27 25.34 -16.10
C GLY A 587 20.76 25.62 -17.51
N ASN A 588 20.52 24.71 -18.46
CA ASN A 588 21.00 24.92 -19.84
C ASN A 588 20.06 25.77 -20.71
N GLN A 589 18.91 26.21 -20.16
CA GLN A 589 17.85 26.88 -20.91
C GLN A 589 17.73 28.37 -20.54
N LEU A 590 18.02 28.71 -19.29
CA LEU A 590 18.02 30.09 -18.79
C LEU A 590 19.45 30.50 -18.47
N ASP A 591 19.81 31.73 -18.85
CA ASP A 591 21.09 32.31 -18.45
C ASP A 591 21.08 32.80 -17.00
N ASP A 592 22.25 33.22 -16.50
CA ASP A 592 22.40 33.63 -15.10
C ASP A 592 21.61 34.90 -14.75
N VAL A 593 21.35 35.79 -15.72
CA VAL A 593 20.55 37.01 -15.51
C VAL A 593 19.09 36.62 -15.40
N GLN A 594 18.59 35.80 -16.32
CA GLN A 594 17.22 35.29 -16.31
C GLN A 594 16.91 34.50 -15.03
N LEU A 595 17.87 33.72 -14.51
CA LEU A 595 17.71 33.01 -13.24
C LEU A 595 17.67 33.97 -12.04
N ALA A 596 18.52 35.00 -12.00
CA ALA A 596 18.48 36.02 -10.95
C ALA A 596 17.16 36.81 -10.97
N ASP A 597 16.72 37.22 -12.16
CA ASP A 597 15.46 37.91 -12.39
C ASP A 597 14.26 37.07 -11.95
N LEU A 598 14.25 35.78 -12.32
CA LEU A 598 13.20 34.85 -11.93
C LEU A 598 13.12 34.67 -10.41
N VAL A 599 14.25 34.52 -9.71
CA VAL A 599 14.27 34.44 -8.25
C VAL A 599 13.76 35.73 -7.61
N ALA A 600 14.17 36.89 -8.12
CA ALA A 600 13.68 38.19 -7.65
C ALA A 600 12.17 38.32 -7.83
N PHE A 601 11.63 37.89 -8.98
CA PHE A 601 10.18 37.83 -9.19
C PHE A 601 9.49 36.89 -8.20
N LEU A 602 9.97 35.65 -8.06
CA LEU A 602 9.39 34.66 -7.15
C LEU A 602 9.32 35.20 -5.72
N ARG A 603 10.38 35.85 -5.23
CA ARG A 603 10.43 36.48 -3.90
C ARG A 603 9.53 37.71 -3.76
N SER A 604 9.39 38.49 -4.82
CA SER A 604 8.53 39.68 -4.78
C SER A 604 7.04 39.31 -4.82
N LYS A 605 6.71 38.15 -5.40
CA LYS A 605 5.34 37.77 -5.75
C LYS A 605 4.72 36.74 -4.78
N PHE A 606 5.52 35.85 -4.22
CA PHE A 606 5.11 34.71 -3.38
C PHE A 606 5.87 34.71 -2.06
#